data_AF-A0A8D1PSV6-F1
#
_entry.id   AF-A0A8D1PSV6-F1
#
_cell.length_a   1.000
_cell.length_b   1.000
_cell.length_c   1.000
_cell.angle_alpha   90.00
_cell.angle_beta   90.00
_cell.angle_gamma   90.00
#
_symmetry.space_group_name_H-M   'P 1'
#
loop_
_entity.id
_entity.type
_entity.pdbx_description
1 polymer ?
#
loop_
_entity_poly.entity_id
_entity_poly.type
_entity_poly.pdbx_seq_one_letter_code
_entity_poly.pdbx_strand_id
1 'polypeptide(L)'
;MLYEQPNFSGCQYFLRRGDYPDYQQWMGLSDSIRSCRLIPHREDYRGQMVEISEDCSSLHDRFHFSEIHSFHVLEGWWVLYEMPNYRGRQYLLRPGDYRRYHDWGALDARVGSLRRAVDFY
;
A
#
# COMPACT_ATOMS: atom_id res chain seq x y z
N MET A 1 0.50 4.11 17.89
CA MET A 1 -0.11 4.10 19.23
C MET A 1 0.97 3.78 20.24
N LEU A 2 1.16 4.61 21.25
CA LEU A 2 2.06 4.38 22.38
C LEU A 2 1.25 3.95 23.61
N TYR A 3 1.87 3.19 24.50
CA TYR A 3 1.25 2.65 25.72
C TYR A 3 2.20 2.79 26.91
N GLU A 4 1.67 3.20 28.07
CA GLU A 4 2.50 3.38 29.28
C GLU A 4 2.96 2.06 29.92
N GLN A 5 2.26 0.95 29.68
CA GLN A 5 2.60 -0.36 30.24
C GLN A 5 3.02 -1.36 29.15
N PRO A 6 3.70 -2.46 29.54
CA PRO A 6 3.98 -3.57 28.62
C PRO A 6 2.67 -4.18 28.08
N ASN A 7 2.77 -5.00 27.03
CA ASN A 7 1.64 -5.76 26.49
C ASN A 7 0.42 -4.91 26.05
N PHE A 8 0.66 -3.68 25.59
CA PHE A 8 -0.39 -2.78 25.08
C PHE A 8 -1.47 -2.40 26.11
N SER A 9 -1.11 -2.30 27.39
CA SER A 9 -2.01 -1.85 28.47
C SER A 9 -1.65 -0.44 28.99
N GLY A 10 -2.48 0.10 29.89
CA GLY A 10 -2.31 1.44 30.46
C GLY A 10 -2.84 2.57 29.57
N CYS A 11 -2.45 3.82 29.90
CA CYS A 11 -2.81 5.00 29.12
C CYS A 11 -2.23 4.91 27.70
N GLN A 12 -3.00 5.38 26.72
CA GLN A 12 -2.72 5.23 25.30
C GLN A 12 -2.62 6.58 24.61
N TYR A 13 -1.63 6.73 23.73
CA TYR A 13 -1.39 7.98 23.01
C TYR A 13 -1.31 7.74 21.51
N PHE A 14 -2.16 8.43 20.76
CA PHE A 14 -2.18 8.38 19.30
C PHE A 14 -1.24 9.44 18.72
N LEU A 15 -0.27 8.99 17.93
CA LEU A 15 0.70 9.85 17.25
C LEU A 15 0.50 9.75 15.74
N ARG A 16 0.57 10.91 15.08
CA ARG A 16 0.66 11.00 13.61
C ARG A 16 2.12 11.17 13.20
N ARG A 17 2.39 11.16 11.89
CA ARG A 17 3.73 11.48 11.39
C ARG A 17 4.08 12.92 11.79
N GLY A 18 5.18 13.10 12.50
CA GLY A 18 5.66 14.38 13.01
C GLY A 18 6.78 14.18 14.02
N ASP A 19 7.46 15.27 14.37
CA ASP A 19 8.48 15.28 15.41
C ASP A 19 7.86 15.74 16.74
N TYR A 20 8.05 14.96 17.80
CA TYR A 20 7.49 15.20 19.13
C TYR A 20 8.64 15.25 20.15
N PRO A 21 9.26 16.42 20.41
CA PRO A 21 10.40 16.55 21.30
C PRO A 21 10.07 16.35 22.79
N ASP A 22 8.80 16.42 23.17
CA ASP A 22 8.35 16.24 24.55
C ASP A 22 7.02 15.47 24.61
N TYR A 23 6.73 14.89 25.78
CA TYR A 23 5.56 14.02 25.94
C TYR A 23 4.24 14.79 25.97
N GLN A 24 4.27 16.08 26.31
CA GLN A 24 3.09 16.94 26.31
C GLN A 24 2.53 17.10 24.89
N GLN A 25 3.38 17.06 23.85
CA GLN A 25 2.95 17.15 22.45
C GLN A 25 2.15 15.95 21.95
N TRP A 26 2.29 14.77 22.55
CA TRP A 26 1.39 13.63 22.30
C TRP A 26 0.32 13.46 23.38
N MET A 27 0.12 14.49 24.21
CA MET A 27 -0.81 14.50 25.35
C MET A 27 -0.47 13.43 26.41
N GLY A 28 0.81 13.10 26.55
CA GLY A 28 1.35 12.22 27.58
C GLY A 28 1.11 12.78 28.97
N LEU A 29 0.75 11.91 29.92
CA LEU A 29 0.73 12.25 31.35
C LEU A 29 2.11 12.01 31.98
N SER A 30 2.91 11.16 31.36
CA SER A 30 4.29 10.84 31.73
C SER A 30 5.15 10.61 30.48
N ASP A 31 6.46 10.52 30.69
CA ASP A 31 7.45 10.08 29.70
C ASP A 31 7.58 8.55 29.62
N SER A 32 6.83 7.80 30.44
CA SER A 32 6.91 6.34 30.50
C SER A 32 6.18 5.69 29.33
N ILE A 33 6.92 5.26 28.31
CA ILE A 33 6.40 4.43 27.21
C ILE A 33 7.01 3.03 27.31
N ARG A 34 6.18 2.00 27.46
CA ARG A 34 6.62 0.60 27.68
C ARG A 34 6.16 -0.37 26.60
N SER A 35 5.25 0.02 25.72
CA SER A 35 4.97 -0.71 24.49
C SER A 35 4.41 0.21 23.40
N CYS A 36 4.50 -0.21 22.13
CA CYS A 36 3.99 0.55 21.00
C CYS A 36 3.36 -0.37 19.95
N ARG A 37 2.30 0.12 19.30
CA ARG A 37 1.66 -0.56 18.16
C ARG A 37 1.63 0.38 16.98
N LEU A 38 2.20 -0.06 15.86
CA LEU A 38 1.99 0.59 14.57
C LEU A 38 0.51 0.44 14.22
N ILE A 39 -0.17 1.57 14.00
CA ILE A 39 -1.51 1.54 13.43
C ILE A 39 -1.29 1.50 11.92
N PRO A 40 -1.58 0.38 11.23
CA PRO A 40 -1.47 0.34 9.79
C PRO A 40 -2.35 1.44 9.19
N HIS A 41 -1.80 2.22 8.28
CA HIS A 41 -2.64 3.07 7.43
C HIS A 41 -3.53 2.12 6.64
N ARG A 42 -4.83 2.09 6.96
CA ARG A 42 -5.80 1.23 6.30
C ARG A 42 -6.05 1.75 4.88
N GLU A 43 -5.16 1.41 3.95
CA GLU A 43 -5.52 1.29 2.53
C GLU A 43 -6.24 -0.06 2.35
N ASP A 44 -7.34 -0.25 3.08
CA ASP A 44 -8.12 -1.50 3.12
C ASP A 44 -9.01 -1.61 1.87
N TYR A 45 -8.41 -1.74 0.68
CA TYR A 45 -9.12 -1.85 -0.60
C TYR A 45 -10.26 -0.81 -0.72
N ARG A 46 -10.01 0.40 -0.22
CA ARG A 46 -10.98 1.49 -0.23
C ARG A 46 -10.73 2.36 -1.45
N GLY A 47 -11.81 2.81 -2.08
CA GLY A 47 -11.75 3.60 -3.30
C GLY A 47 -12.47 2.91 -4.44
N GLN A 48 -12.23 3.39 -5.66
CA GLN A 48 -12.79 2.79 -6.86
C GLN A 48 -12.10 1.46 -7.13
N MET A 49 -12.90 0.39 -7.22
CA MET A 49 -12.43 -0.95 -7.56
C MET A 49 -12.77 -1.23 -9.02
N VAL A 50 -11.80 -1.82 -9.73
CA VAL A 50 -11.99 -2.31 -11.10
C VAL A 50 -11.39 -3.70 -11.20
N GLU A 51 -12.13 -4.59 -11.86
CA GLU A 51 -11.65 -5.91 -12.25
C GLU A 51 -11.02 -5.84 -13.64
N ILE A 52 -9.84 -6.45 -13.79
CA ILE A 52 -9.11 -6.50 -15.06
C ILE A 52 -8.78 -7.96 -15.36
N SER A 53 -9.31 -8.47 -16.46
CA SER A 53 -9.11 -9.86 -16.93
C SER A 53 -8.32 -9.95 -18.25
N GLU A 54 -8.09 -8.81 -18.91
CA GLU A 54 -7.40 -8.68 -20.18
C GLU A 54 -6.21 -7.72 -20.08
N ASP A 55 -5.32 -7.79 -21.06
CA ASP A 55 -4.22 -6.84 -21.17
C ASP A 55 -4.76 -5.42 -21.37
N CYS A 56 -4.11 -4.45 -20.73
CA CYS A 56 -4.49 -3.05 -20.74
C CYS A 56 -3.28 -2.18 -21.03
N SER A 57 -3.23 -1.61 -22.23
CA SER A 57 -2.13 -0.73 -22.67
C SER A 57 -2.19 0.67 -22.05
N SER A 58 -3.34 1.10 -21.52
CA SER A 58 -3.49 2.40 -20.85
C SER A 58 -4.57 2.33 -19.78
N LEU A 59 -4.14 2.30 -18.52
CA LEU A 59 -5.05 2.33 -17.37
C LEU A 59 -5.77 3.68 -17.26
N HIS A 60 -5.11 4.77 -17.67
CA HIS A 60 -5.69 6.11 -17.66
C HIS A 60 -6.82 6.25 -18.69
N ASP A 61 -6.62 5.77 -19.92
CA ASP A 61 -7.65 5.92 -20.96
C ASP A 61 -8.86 5.01 -20.70
N ARG A 62 -8.63 3.80 -20.17
CA ARG A 62 -9.70 2.82 -19.93
C ARG A 62 -10.48 3.10 -18.64
N PHE A 63 -9.81 3.58 -17.61
CA PHE A 63 -10.41 3.67 -16.28
C PHE A 63 -10.20 5.01 -15.56
N HIS A 64 -9.44 5.94 -16.15
CA HIS A 64 -9.08 7.23 -15.56
C HIS A 64 -8.23 7.15 -14.29
N PHE A 65 -7.44 6.08 -14.15
CA PHE A 65 -6.47 5.93 -13.06
C PHE A 65 -5.04 6.14 -13.53
N SER A 66 -4.24 6.83 -12.72
CA SER A 66 -2.77 6.93 -12.89
C SER A 66 -2.01 6.33 -11.70
N GLU A 67 -2.72 5.96 -10.64
CA GLU A 67 -2.16 5.42 -9.40
C GLU A 67 -3.00 4.23 -8.93
N ILE A 68 -2.33 3.17 -8.46
CA ILE A 68 -2.96 2.03 -7.80
C ILE A 68 -2.30 1.82 -6.44
N HIS A 69 -3.12 1.82 -5.40
CA HIS A 69 -2.68 1.68 -4.01
C HIS A 69 -2.80 0.24 -3.50
N SER A 70 -3.65 -0.59 -4.11
CA SER A 70 -3.78 -2.00 -3.73
C SER A 70 -4.14 -2.85 -4.94
N PHE A 71 -3.72 -4.11 -4.93
CA PHE A 71 -3.96 -5.10 -5.96
C PHE A 71 -4.39 -6.41 -5.30
N HIS A 72 -5.32 -7.12 -5.93
CA HIS A 72 -5.63 -8.49 -5.61
C HIS A 72 -5.58 -9.31 -6.90
N VAL A 73 -4.59 -10.20 -7.01
CA VAL A 73 -4.45 -11.06 -8.18
C VAL A 73 -5.16 -12.37 -7.90
N LEU A 74 -6.33 -12.54 -8.52
CA LEU A 74 -7.14 -13.75 -8.39
C LEU A 74 -6.48 -14.96 -9.04
N GLU A 75 -6.02 -14.80 -10.28
CA GLU A 75 -5.45 -15.88 -11.09
C GLU A 75 -4.38 -15.36 -12.04
N GLY A 76 -3.44 -16.25 -12.38
CA GLY A 76 -2.41 -16.01 -13.36
C GLY A 76 -1.31 -15.09 -12.84
N TRP A 77 -0.30 -14.91 -13.70
CA TRP A 77 0.81 -14.00 -13.43
C TRP A 77 0.63 -12.76 -14.29
N TRP A 78 1.00 -11.61 -13.76
CA TRP A 78 0.81 -10.33 -14.42
C TRP A 78 2.08 -9.50 -14.33
N VAL A 79 2.31 -8.65 -15.34
CA VAL A 79 3.35 -7.63 -15.30
C VAL A 79 2.67 -6.26 -15.33
N LEU A 80 2.84 -5.52 -14.24
CA LEU A 80 2.42 -4.13 -14.10
C LEU A 80 3.55 -3.21 -14.55
N TYR A 81 3.20 -2.16 -15.28
CA TYR A 81 4.13 -1.19 -15.84
C TYR A 81 3.83 0.22 -15.32
N GLU A 82 4.89 0.95 -14.99
CA GLU A 82 4.81 2.35 -14.54
C GLU A 82 4.20 3.29 -15.60
N MET A 83 4.46 3.04 -16.89
CA MET A 83 3.98 3.88 -18.00
C MET A 83 2.99 3.14 -18.92
N PRO A 84 2.16 3.88 -19.68
CA PRO A 84 1.34 3.29 -20.73
C PRO A 84 2.16 2.56 -21.80
N ASN A 85 1.50 1.68 -22.53
CA ASN A 85 2.04 0.89 -23.64
C ASN A 85 3.21 -0.01 -23.24
N TYR A 86 3.15 -0.58 -22.03
CA TYR A 86 4.11 -1.56 -21.49
C TYR A 86 5.54 -1.00 -21.36
N ARG A 87 5.66 0.24 -20.88
CA ARG A 87 6.94 0.95 -20.73
C ARG A 87 7.27 1.25 -19.27
N GLY A 88 8.53 1.57 -19.01
CA GLY A 88 9.01 1.98 -17.69
C GLY A 88 9.35 0.80 -16.79
N ARG A 89 9.33 1.04 -15.48
CA ARG A 89 9.59 -0.01 -14.48
C ARG A 89 8.52 -1.09 -14.55
N GLN A 90 8.95 -2.33 -14.31
CA GLN A 90 8.12 -3.53 -14.41
C GLN A 90 8.03 -4.20 -13.04
N TYR A 91 6.82 -4.63 -12.68
CA TYR A 91 6.55 -5.31 -11.42
C TYR A 91 5.81 -6.61 -11.70
N LEU A 92 6.42 -7.73 -11.31
CA LEU A 92 5.80 -9.04 -11.45
C LEU A 92 4.82 -9.27 -10.31
N LEU A 93 3.57 -9.49 -10.66
CA LEU A 93 2.49 -9.79 -9.73
C LEU A 93 2.12 -11.28 -9.85
N ARG A 94 2.15 -11.97 -8.72
CA ARG A 94 1.73 -13.37 -8.57
C ARG A 94 0.35 -13.41 -7.91
N PRO A 95 -0.39 -14.53 -7.98
CA PRO A 95 -1.64 -14.68 -7.24
C PRO A 95 -1.46 -14.34 -5.76
N GLY A 96 -2.33 -13.47 -5.24
CA GLY A 96 -2.25 -12.99 -3.86
C GLY A 96 -2.70 -11.55 -3.64
N ASP A 97 -2.64 -11.17 -2.36
CA ASP A 97 -3.02 -9.85 -1.85
C ASP A 97 -1.83 -8.90 -1.79
N TYR A 98 -2.01 -7.71 -2.36
CA TYR A 98 -1.06 -6.60 -2.31
C TYR A 98 -1.77 -5.37 -1.77
N ARG A 99 -1.53 -4.99 -0.52
CA ARG A 99 -2.29 -3.94 0.17
C ARG A 99 -1.71 -2.55 0.00
N ARG A 100 -0.50 -2.44 -0.56
CA ARG A 100 0.24 -1.21 -0.80
C ARG A 100 1.26 -1.40 -1.91
N TYR A 101 1.69 -0.31 -2.53
CA TYR A 101 2.66 -0.35 -3.64
C TYR A 101 4.04 -0.93 -3.30
N HIS A 102 4.42 -0.89 -2.02
CA HIS A 102 5.62 -1.55 -1.54
C HIS A 102 5.55 -3.08 -1.64
N ASP A 103 4.36 -3.68 -1.60
CA ASP A 103 4.19 -5.13 -1.60
C ASP A 103 4.56 -5.75 -2.97
N TRP A 104 4.47 -4.98 -4.07
CA TRP A 104 4.98 -5.38 -5.39
C TRP A 104 6.34 -4.74 -5.75
N GLY A 105 7.00 -4.11 -4.79
CA GLY A 105 8.34 -3.56 -4.95
C GLY A 105 8.41 -2.20 -5.67
N ALA A 106 7.31 -1.47 -5.80
CA ALA A 106 7.32 -0.11 -6.33
C ALA A 106 7.73 0.92 -5.26
N LEU A 107 8.33 2.02 -5.71
CA LEU A 107 8.69 3.16 -4.85
C LEU A 107 7.53 4.16 -4.67
N ASP A 108 6.57 4.14 -5.59
CA ASP A 108 5.38 4.98 -5.60
C ASP A 108 4.21 4.19 -6.20
N ALA A 109 3.01 4.79 -6.19
CA ALA A 109 1.77 4.15 -6.65
C ALA A 109 1.55 4.28 -8.16
N ARG A 110 2.47 4.88 -8.93
CA ARG A 110 2.22 5.21 -10.35
C ARG A 110 2.19 3.97 -11.21
N VAL A 111 1.19 3.93 -12.09
CA VAL A 111 0.90 2.81 -12.99
C VAL A 111 0.36 3.34 -14.31
N GLY A 112 0.66 2.65 -15.41
CA GLY A 112 0.21 3.06 -16.73
C GLY A 112 -0.31 1.92 -17.61
N SER A 113 0.18 0.69 -17.44
CA SER A 113 -0.32 -0.45 -18.20
C SER A 113 -0.12 -1.77 -17.46
N LEU A 114 -0.88 -2.79 -17.85
CA LEU A 114 -0.92 -4.10 -17.22
C LEU A 114 -1.03 -5.18 -18.30
N ARG A 115 -0.25 -6.25 -18.23
CA ARG A 115 -0.35 -7.38 -19.16
C ARG A 115 -0.28 -8.70 -18.43
N ARG A 116 -0.92 -9.73 -18.95
CA ARG A 116 -0.71 -11.11 -18.49
C ARG A 116 0.70 -11.55 -18.82
N ALA A 117 1.37 -12.15 -17.85
CA ALA A 117 2.57 -12.92 -18.08
C ALA A 117 2.11 -14.28 -18.64
N VAL A 118 1.83 -14.32 -19.94
CA VAL A 118 1.61 -15.58 -20.63
C VAL A 118 2.97 -16.27 -20.74
N ASP A 119 3.06 -17.50 -20.25
CA ASP A 119 4.26 -18.30 -20.44
C ASP A 119 4.56 -18.37 -21.95
N PHE A 120 5.71 -17.84 -22.35
CA PHE A 120 6.28 -18.13 -23.66
C PHE A 120 6.82 -19.56 -23.60
N TYR A 121 5.96 -20.55 -23.81
CA TYR A 121 6.36 -21.90 -24.20
C TYR A 121 6.19 -22.08 -25.70
#